data_AF-F9TDM2-F1
#
_entry.id   AF-F9TDM2-F1
#
_cell.length_a   1.000
_cell.length_b   1.000
_cell.length_c   1.000
_cell.angle_alpha   90.00
_cell.angle_beta   90.00
_cell.angle_gamma   90.00
#
_symmetry.space_group_name_H-M   'P 1'
#
loop_
_entity.id
_entity.type
_entity.pdbx_description
1 polymer ?
#
loop_
_entity_poly.entity_id
_entity_poly.type
_entity_poly.pdbx_seq_one_letter_code
_entity_poly.pdbx_strand_id
1 'polypeptide(L)'
;MKIKPEIKERIVEAANALVAEGNENPTNEQVRERMGSGSLSHISPVMREWRESQKARVVAALEIPSELKKAIETSLSQVWTAASKLASATVEKIQQEAQANIDAAAHERDEALNEISRLETRIADLLTLEHEQGEEIQKLKSDLDAAQGENARFQTELAALSARVDERNEQIKGLKEELKEARDDNKSLQAELVEIAKESKK
;
A
#
# COMPACT_ATOMS: atom_id res chain seq x y z
N MET A 1 -20.74 98.22 -2.94
CA MET A 1 -19.43 98.87 -3.15
C MET A 1 -18.74 98.15 -4.31
N LYS A 2 -18.46 98.81 -5.44
CA LYS A 2 -17.79 98.15 -6.58
C LYS A 2 -16.29 98.05 -6.28
N ILE A 3 -15.77 96.82 -6.14
CA ILE A 3 -14.34 96.58 -6.00
C ILE A 3 -13.69 96.84 -7.36
N LYS A 4 -12.64 97.68 -7.41
CA LYS A 4 -11.93 97.97 -8.66
C LYS A 4 -11.25 96.70 -9.21
N PRO A 5 -11.25 96.47 -10.53
CA PRO A 5 -10.61 95.30 -11.15
C PRO A 5 -9.14 95.14 -10.75
N GLU A 6 -8.39 96.24 -10.74
CA GLU A 6 -6.98 96.31 -10.34
C GLU A 6 -6.74 95.80 -8.91
N ILE A 7 -7.68 96.08 -7.99
CA ILE A 7 -7.58 95.64 -6.60
C ILE A 7 -7.88 94.14 -6.50
N LYS A 8 -8.87 93.65 -7.26
CA LYS A 8 -9.21 92.23 -7.32
C LYS A 8 -8.03 91.39 -7.85
N GLU A 9 -7.37 91.88 -8.89
CA GLU A 9 -6.19 91.23 -9.49
C GLU A 9 -5.03 91.13 -8.49
N ARG A 10 -4.68 92.24 -7.83
CA ARG A 10 -3.64 92.24 -6.78
C ARG A 10 -3.92 91.29 -5.61
N ILE A 11 -5.18 91.15 -5.21
CA ILE A 11 -5.59 90.20 -4.15
C ILE A 11 -5.38 88.75 -4.62
N VAL A 12 -5.77 88.43 -5.86
CA VAL A 12 -5.59 87.09 -6.45
C VAL A 12 -4.10 86.76 -6.64
N GLU A 13 -3.30 87.71 -7.10
CA GLU A 13 -1.85 87.55 -7.24
C GLU A 13 -1.17 87.28 -5.90
N ALA A 14 -1.51 88.06 -4.86
CA ALA A 14 -0.97 87.85 -3.52
C ALA A 14 -1.39 86.49 -2.93
N ALA A 15 -2.63 86.06 -3.14
CA ALA A 15 -3.10 84.74 -2.72
C ALA A 15 -2.36 83.61 -3.46
N ASN A 16 -2.17 83.74 -4.78
CA ASN A 16 -1.43 82.76 -5.58
C ASN A 16 0.04 82.67 -5.16
N ALA A 17 0.68 83.81 -4.86
CA ALA A 17 2.07 83.85 -4.40
C ALA A 17 2.24 83.11 -3.06
N LEU A 18 1.30 83.29 -2.12
CA LEU A 18 1.31 82.58 -0.84
C LEU A 18 1.13 81.06 -1.01
N VAL A 19 0.30 80.63 -1.96
CA VAL A 19 0.18 79.20 -2.31
C VAL A 19 1.46 78.66 -2.92
N ALA A 20 2.10 79.41 -3.82
CA ALA A 20 3.36 79.01 -4.44
C ALA A 20 4.51 78.88 -3.41
N GLU A 21 4.43 79.60 -2.30
CA GLU A 21 5.35 79.51 -1.15
C GLU A 21 5.01 78.37 -0.18
N GLY A 22 4.00 77.55 -0.48
CA GLY A 22 3.62 76.37 0.31
C GLY A 22 2.49 76.59 1.32
N ASN A 23 1.88 77.78 1.37
CA ASN A 23 0.68 78.01 2.17
C ASN A 23 -0.57 77.67 1.35
N GLU A 24 -1.01 76.42 1.43
CA GLU A 24 -2.16 75.91 0.66
C GLU A 24 -3.48 76.63 0.95
N ASN A 25 -3.63 77.27 2.13
CA ASN A 25 -4.85 77.96 2.54
C ASN A 25 -4.57 79.38 3.08
N PRO A 26 -4.19 80.35 2.23
CA PRO A 26 -3.92 81.71 2.67
C PRO A 26 -5.14 82.36 3.35
N THR A 27 -4.95 82.95 4.52
CA THR A 27 -5.98 83.71 5.22
C THR A 27 -6.13 85.10 4.60
N ASN A 28 -7.30 85.72 4.77
CA ASN A 28 -7.53 87.08 4.26
C ASN A 28 -6.55 88.10 4.88
N GLU A 29 -6.08 87.83 6.09
CA GLU A 29 -5.11 88.64 6.81
C GLU A 29 -3.71 88.49 6.20
N GLN A 30 -3.26 87.27 5.92
CA GLN A 30 -1.97 87.02 5.26
C GLN A 30 -1.90 87.66 3.87
N VAL A 31 -3.02 87.64 3.12
CA VAL A 31 -3.11 88.32 1.83
C VAL A 31 -3.03 89.84 1.98
N ARG A 32 -3.65 90.40 3.03
CA ARG A 32 -3.55 91.82 3.36
C ARG A 32 -2.12 92.23 3.72
N GLU A 33 -1.45 91.45 4.57
CA GLU A 33 -0.06 91.65 4.96
C GLU A 33 0.87 91.60 3.75
N ARG A 34 0.69 90.60 2.88
CA ARG A 34 1.49 90.44 1.64
C ARG A 34 1.31 91.61 0.67
N MET A 35 0.12 92.20 0.61
CA MET A 35 -0.16 93.38 -0.21
C MET A 35 0.33 94.69 0.43
N GLY A 36 0.66 94.69 1.72
CA GLY A 36 1.06 95.85 2.52
C GLY A 36 -0.03 96.90 2.76
N SER A 37 -1.18 96.80 2.09
CA SER A 37 -2.33 97.68 2.24
C SER A 37 -3.59 97.05 1.65
N GLY A 38 -4.76 97.30 2.24
CA GLY A 38 -6.03 96.80 1.72
C GLY A 38 -7.10 96.71 2.80
N SER A 39 -8.35 96.98 2.42
CA SER A 39 -9.48 96.83 3.34
C SER A 39 -9.97 95.39 3.33
N LEU A 40 -10.10 94.78 4.52
CA LEU A 40 -10.59 93.41 4.69
C LEU A 40 -12.00 93.21 4.11
N SER A 41 -12.81 94.28 4.04
CA SER A 41 -14.13 94.23 3.40
C SER A 41 -14.07 94.07 1.88
N HIS A 42 -12.94 94.42 1.25
CA HIS A 42 -12.69 94.21 -0.18
C HIS A 42 -11.96 92.88 -0.44
N ILE A 43 -11.08 92.47 0.47
CA ILE A 43 -10.33 91.21 0.36
C ILE A 43 -11.25 90.00 0.55
N SER A 44 -12.18 90.07 1.50
CA SER A 44 -13.00 88.91 1.87
C SER A 44 -13.89 88.37 0.74
N PRO A 45 -14.61 89.20 -0.05
CA PRO A 45 -15.38 88.72 -1.20
C PRO A 45 -14.51 88.09 -2.29
N VAL A 46 -13.36 88.72 -2.60
CA VAL A 46 -12.44 88.24 -3.64
C VAL A 46 -11.76 86.94 -3.23
N MET A 47 -11.32 86.83 -1.98
CA MET A 47 -10.74 85.59 -1.44
C MET A 47 -11.76 84.45 -1.36
N ARG A 48 -13.05 84.74 -1.22
CA ARG A 48 -14.10 83.72 -1.29
C ARG A 48 -14.20 83.15 -2.71
N GLU A 49 -14.30 84.03 -3.72
CA GLU A 49 -14.32 83.65 -5.14
C GLU A 49 -13.04 82.90 -5.54
N TRP A 50 -11.88 83.36 -5.07
CA TRP A 50 -10.60 82.71 -5.33
C TRP A 50 -10.53 81.31 -4.73
N ARG A 51 -10.95 81.11 -3.47
CA ARG A 51 -10.99 79.77 -2.84
C ARG A 51 -11.97 78.83 -3.56
N GLU A 52 -13.13 79.33 -3.98
CA GLU A 52 -14.10 78.56 -4.79
C GLU A 52 -13.48 78.13 -6.13
N SER A 53 -12.76 79.04 -6.81
CA SER A 53 -12.07 78.72 -8.06
C SER A 53 -10.91 77.73 -7.89
N GLN A 54 -10.16 77.82 -6.79
CA GLN A 54 -9.08 76.88 -6.47
C GLN A 54 -9.63 75.49 -6.18
N LYS A 55 -10.70 75.40 -5.38
CA LYS A 55 -11.38 74.14 -5.10
C LYS A 55 -11.89 73.46 -6.38
N ALA A 56 -12.49 74.23 -7.29
CA ALA A 56 -12.93 73.72 -8.59
C ALA A 56 -11.75 73.21 -9.45
N ARG A 57 -10.61 73.92 -9.45
CA ARG A 57 -9.41 73.54 -10.19
C ARG A 57 -8.75 72.26 -9.64
N VAL A 58 -8.68 72.12 -8.31
CA VAL A 58 -8.13 70.92 -7.65
C VAL A 58 -9.01 69.69 -7.92
N VAL A 59 -10.34 69.85 -7.87
CA VAL A 59 -11.28 68.76 -8.19
C VAL A 59 -11.10 68.29 -9.64
N ALA A 60 -10.98 69.21 -10.60
CA ALA A 60 -10.74 68.86 -12.00
C ALA A 60 -9.39 68.16 -12.24
N ALA A 61 -8.37 68.44 -11.43
CA ALA A 61 -7.05 67.83 -11.55
C ALA A 61 -6.94 66.43 -10.90
N LEU A 62 -7.91 66.04 -10.05
CA LEU A 62 -7.96 64.76 -9.35
C LEU A 62 -8.75 63.68 -10.10
N GLU A 63 -9.35 64.01 -11.24
CA GLU A 63 -10.03 63.03 -12.08
C GLU A 63 -9.02 62.15 -12.80
N ILE A 64 -8.96 60.87 -12.43
CA ILE A 64 -8.17 59.87 -13.14
C ILE A 64 -8.67 59.81 -14.59
N PRO A 65 -7.79 60.01 -15.59
CA PRO A 65 -8.17 59.92 -17.00
C PRO A 65 -8.82 58.57 -17.31
N SER A 66 -9.91 58.60 -18.07
CA SER A 66 -10.72 57.42 -18.37
C SER A 66 -9.92 56.31 -19.09
N GLU A 67 -8.93 56.72 -19.88
CA GLU A 67 -8.00 55.88 -20.61
C GLU A 67 -7.10 55.08 -19.66
N LEU A 68 -6.62 55.72 -18.58
CA LEU A 68 -5.80 55.08 -17.57
C LEU A 68 -6.63 54.06 -16.77
N LYS A 69 -7.87 54.41 -16.41
CA LYS A 69 -8.79 53.48 -15.75
C LYS A 69 -9.05 52.23 -16.61
N LYS A 70 -9.35 52.43 -17.89
CA LYS A 70 -9.57 51.32 -18.85
C LYS A 70 -8.33 50.45 -19.04
N ALA A 71 -7.14 51.06 -19.09
CA ALA A 71 -5.88 50.32 -19.18
C ALA A 71 -5.64 49.45 -17.94
N ILE A 72 -5.92 49.96 -16.74
CA ILE A 72 -5.83 49.20 -15.48
C ILE A 72 -6.85 48.05 -15.48
N GLU A 73 -8.12 48.30 -15.81
CA GLU A 73 -9.16 47.26 -15.85
C GLU A 73 -8.85 46.15 -16.85
N THR A 74 -8.32 46.52 -18.03
CA THR A 74 -7.89 45.55 -19.06
C THR A 74 -6.73 44.71 -18.56
N SER A 75 -5.72 45.34 -17.95
CA SER A 75 -4.56 44.64 -17.40
C SER A 75 -4.95 43.68 -16.28
N LEU A 76 -5.85 44.11 -15.38
CA LEU A 76 -6.36 43.26 -14.30
C LEU A 76 -7.13 42.05 -14.86
N SER A 77 -7.96 42.27 -15.88
CA SER A 77 -8.71 41.20 -16.55
C SER A 77 -7.80 40.19 -17.25
N GLN A 78 -6.71 40.65 -17.87
CA GLN A 78 -5.69 39.78 -18.48
C GLN A 78 -4.96 38.94 -17.43
N VAL A 79 -4.52 39.56 -16.34
CA VAL A 79 -3.86 38.84 -15.23
C VAL A 79 -4.81 37.83 -14.61
N TRP A 80 -6.06 38.21 -14.35
CA TRP A 80 -7.08 37.31 -13.82
C TRP A 80 -7.32 36.13 -14.76
N THR A 81 -7.51 36.38 -16.05
CA THR A 81 -7.74 35.31 -17.05
C THR A 81 -6.56 34.36 -17.13
N ALA A 82 -5.33 34.88 -17.13
CA ALA A 82 -4.12 34.06 -17.14
C ALA A 82 -3.98 33.22 -15.86
N ALA A 83 -4.22 33.82 -14.70
CA ALA A 83 -4.17 33.14 -13.41
C ALA A 83 -5.25 32.06 -13.29
N SER A 84 -6.51 32.36 -13.68
CA SER A 84 -7.59 31.38 -13.69
C SER A 84 -7.30 30.22 -14.65
N LYS A 85 -6.80 30.52 -15.86
CA LYS A 85 -6.42 29.46 -16.82
C LYS A 85 -5.31 28.57 -16.27
N LEU A 86 -4.27 29.15 -15.66
CA LEU A 86 -3.17 28.40 -15.06
C LEU A 86 -3.66 27.55 -13.88
N ALA A 87 -4.51 28.10 -13.02
CA ALA A 87 -5.09 27.39 -11.88
C ALA A 87 -5.95 26.22 -12.35
N SER A 88 -6.84 26.43 -13.33
CA SER A 88 -7.66 25.36 -13.92
C SER A 88 -6.81 24.25 -14.52
N ALA A 89 -5.78 24.60 -15.31
CA ALA A 89 -4.87 23.62 -15.89
C ALA A 89 -4.07 22.85 -14.83
N THR A 90 -3.68 23.51 -13.73
CA THR A 90 -2.97 22.86 -12.63
C THR A 90 -3.88 21.89 -11.88
N VAL A 91 -5.12 22.28 -11.60
CA VAL A 91 -6.11 21.39 -10.96
C VAL A 91 -6.40 20.19 -11.83
N GLU A 92 -6.63 20.38 -13.13
CA GLU A 92 -6.86 19.30 -14.07
C GLU A 92 -5.67 18.34 -14.13
N LYS A 93 -4.45 18.87 -14.16
CA LYS A 93 -3.23 18.05 -14.13
C LYS A 93 -3.13 17.24 -12.84
N ILE A 94 -3.34 17.86 -11.68
CA ILE A 94 -3.29 17.16 -10.38
C ILE A 94 -4.37 16.07 -10.32
N GLN A 95 -5.57 16.34 -10.83
CA GLN A 95 -6.65 15.35 -10.89
C GLN A 95 -6.28 14.16 -11.78
N GLN A 96 -5.71 14.42 -12.97
CA GLN A 96 -5.26 13.37 -13.88
C GLN A 96 -4.13 12.52 -13.27
N GLU A 97 -3.12 13.16 -12.66
CA GLU A 97 -2.02 12.46 -12.00
C GLU A 97 -2.51 11.66 -10.79
N ALA A 98 -3.41 12.22 -9.98
CA ALA A 98 -4.02 11.51 -8.85
C ALA A 98 -4.84 10.30 -9.32
N GLN A 99 -5.65 10.45 -10.38
CA GLN A 99 -6.43 9.34 -10.92
C GLN A 99 -5.52 8.24 -11.47
N ALA A 100 -4.48 8.60 -12.23
CA ALA A 100 -3.51 7.63 -12.75
C ALA A 100 -2.80 6.87 -11.62
N ASN A 101 -2.42 7.57 -10.54
CA ASN A 101 -1.81 6.93 -9.37
C ASN A 101 -2.78 6.01 -8.63
N ILE A 102 -4.06 6.40 -8.51
CA ILE A 102 -5.11 5.56 -7.91
C ILE A 102 -5.31 4.30 -8.73
N ASP A 103 -5.39 4.42 -10.06
CA ASP A 103 -5.60 3.30 -10.97
C ASP A 103 -4.40 2.34 -10.94
N ALA A 104 -3.18 2.87 -10.93
CA ALA A 104 -1.96 2.06 -10.80
C ALA A 104 -1.92 1.32 -9.45
N ALA A 105 -2.18 2.01 -8.35
CA ALA A 105 -2.20 1.39 -7.02
C ALA A 105 -3.32 0.35 -6.87
N ALA A 106 -4.48 0.58 -7.50
CA ALA A 106 -5.57 -0.38 -7.54
C ALA A 106 -5.18 -1.63 -8.32
N HIS A 107 -4.52 -1.47 -9.47
CA HIS A 107 -4.03 -2.58 -10.27
C HIS A 107 -2.99 -3.41 -9.51
N GLU A 108 -1.98 -2.78 -8.92
CA GLU A 108 -0.95 -3.48 -8.12
C GLU A 108 -1.58 -4.23 -6.93
N ARG A 109 -2.55 -3.61 -6.25
CA ARG A 109 -3.31 -4.28 -5.17
C ARG A 109 -4.05 -5.50 -5.68
N ASP A 110 -4.74 -5.39 -6.82
CA ASP A 110 -5.55 -6.49 -7.36
C ASP A 110 -4.66 -7.64 -7.84
N GLU A 111 -3.50 -7.36 -8.44
CA GLU A 111 -2.49 -8.38 -8.75
C GLU A 111 -1.96 -9.07 -7.49
N ALA A 112 -1.63 -8.31 -6.45
CA ALA A 112 -1.17 -8.87 -5.19
C ALA A 112 -2.24 -9.76 -4.51
N LEU A 113 -3.50 -9.33 -4.52
CA LEU A 113 -4.62 -10.10 -3.97
C LEU A 113 -4.86 -11.40 -4.75
N ASN A 114 -4.76 -11.36 -6.08
CA ASN A 114 -4.86 -12.55 -6.92
C ASN A 114 -3.73 -13.53 -6.64
N GLU A 115 -2.49 -13.05 -6.47
CA GLU A 115 -1.35 -13.89 -6.12
C GLU A 115 -1.49 -14.49 -4.72
N ILE A 116 -1.96 -13.72 -3.73
CA ILE A 116 -2.28 -14.23 -2.39
C ILE A 116 -3.32 -15.35 -2.48
N SER A 117 -4.42 -15.15 -3.19
CA SER A 117 -5.46 -16.17 -3.34
C SER A 117 -4.93 -17.44 -4.01
N ARG A 118 -4.05 -17.30 -5.01
CA ARG A 118 -3.36 -18.43 -5.65
C ARG A 118 -2.48 -19.19 -4.67
N LEU A 119 -1.68 -18.47 -3.87
CA LEU A 119 -0.78 -19.07 -2.88
C LEU A 119 -1.56 -19.74 -1.75
N GLU A 120 -2.65 -19.13 -1.26
CA GLU A 120 -3.54 -19.71 -0.26
C GLU A 120 -4.15 -21.03 -0.74
N THR A 121 -4.63 -21.07 -1.99
CA THR A 121 -5.14 -22.30 -2.62
C THR A 121 -4.05 -23.37 -2.68
N ARG A 122 -2.83 -22.98 -3.11
CA ARG A 122 -1.71 -23.92 -3.19
C ARG A 122 -1.28 -24.45 -1.81
N ILE A 123 -1.32 -23.62 -0.77
CA ILE A 123 -1.04 -24.02 0.60
C ILE A 123 -2.11 -25.02 1.08
N ALA A 124 -3.38 -24.75 0.82
CA ALA A 124 -4.47 -25.67 1.17
C ALA A 124 -4.27 -27.04 0.49
N ASP A 125 -3.98 -27.07 -0.82
CA ASP A 125 -3.71 -28.31 -1.55
C ASP A 125 -2.52 -29.08 -0.97
N LEU A 126 -1.44 -28.37 -0.61
CA LEU A 126 -0.23 -28.97 -0.03
C LEU A 126 -0.50 -29.55 1.37
N LEU A 127 -1.30 -28.88 2.19
CA LEU A 127 -1.70 -29.38 3.51
C LEU A 127 -2.56 -30.64 3.39
N THR A 128 -3.49 -30.69 2.43
CA THR A 128 -4.26 -31.91 2.15
C THR A 128 -3.35 -33.05 1.71
N LEU A 129 -2.41 -32.79 0.79
CA LEU A 129 -1.47 -33.81 0.32
C LEU A 129 -0.54 -34.30 1.45
N GLU A 130 -0.05 -33.40 2.31
CA GLU A 130 0.76 -33.76 3.47
C GLU A 130 -0.02 -34.67 4.42
N HIS A 131 -1.29 -34.36 4.66
CA HIS A 131 -2.16 -35.19 5.50
C HIS A 131 -2.37 -36.58 4.90
N GLU A 132 -2.72 -36.67 3.61
CA GLU A 132 -2.89 -37.95 2.90
C GLU A 132 -1.61 -38.79 2.91
N GLN A 133 -0.45 -38.16 2.69
CA GLN A 133 0.85 -38.84 2.78
C GLN A 133 1.14 -39.31 4.20
N GLY A 134 0.77 -38.53 5.22
CA GLY A 134 0.88 -38.92 6.62
C GLY A 134 0.06 -40.16 6.94
N GLU A 135 -1.19 -40.24 6.47
CA GLU A 135 -2.05 -41.40 6.64
C GLU A 135 -1.50 -42.65 5.93
N GLU A 136 -1.04 -42.50 4.68
CA GLU A 136 -0.45 -43.61 3.91
C GLU A 136 0.84 -44.12 4.57
N ILE A 137 1.69 -43.24 5.09
CA ILE A 137 2.89 -43.66 5.85
C ILE A 137 2.50 -44.45 7.11
N GLN A 138 1.46 -44.04 7.83
CA GLN A 138 1.00 -44.78 9.01
C GLN A 138 0.46 -46.16 8.65
N LYS A 139 -0.31 -46.24 7.56
CA LYS A 139 -0.82 -47.50 7.04
C LYS A 139 0.32 -48.43 6.62
N LEU A 140 1.27 -47.94 5.83
CA LEU A 140 2.44 -48.72 5.40
C LEU A 140 3.29 -49.21 6.58
N LYS A 141 3.41 -48.41 7.65
CA LYS A 141 4.07 -48.85 8.89
C LYS A 141 3.31 -49.98 9.57
N SER A 142 1.99 -49.87 9.69
CA SER A 142 1.15 -50.92 10.26
C SER A 142 1.24 -52.22 9.44
N ASP A 143 1.20 -52.11 8.11
CA ASP A 143 1.32 -53.26 7.21
C ASP A 143 2.71 -53.91 7.31
N LEU A 144 3.76 -53.10 7.44
CA LEU A 144 5.13 -53.59 7.64
C LEU A 144 5.26 -54.34 8.97
N ASP A 145 4.73 -53.78 10.06
CA ASP A 145 4.76 -54.42 11.38
C ASP A 145 3.99 -55.74 11.38
N ALA A 146 2.83 -55.78 10.71
CA ALA A 146 2.05 -57.01 10.54
C ALA A 146 2.83 -58.08 9.76
N ALA A 147 3.42 -57.71 8.62
CA ALA A 147 4.23 -58.62 7.80
C ALA A 147 5.47 -59.14 8.54
N GLN A 148 6.12 -58.29 9.35
CA GLN A 148 7.22 -58.71 10.22
C GLN A 148 6.77 -59.71 11.28
N GLY A 149 5.60 -59.50 11.88
CA GLY A 149 4.98 -60.43 12.82
C GLY A 149 4.66 -61.79 12.19
N GLU A 150 4.09 -61.80 10.99
CA GLU A 150 3.82 -63.03 10.23
C GLU A 150 5.12 -63.76 9.87
N ASN A 151 6.15 -63.04 9.43
CA ASN A 151 7.45 -63.64 9.12
C ASN A 151 8.10 -64.28 10.35
N ALA A 152 8.06 -63.63 11.51
CA ALA A 152 8.56 -64.20 12.76
C ALA A 152 7.79 -65.47 13.16
N ARG A 153 6.47 -65.48 12.94
CA ARG A 153 5.64 -66.67 13.15
C ARG A 153 6.02 -67.80 12.20
N PHE A 154 6.15 -67.53 10.91
CA PHE A 154 6.57 -68.55 9.93
C PHE A 154 7.97 -69.11 10.23
N GLN A 155 8.91 -68.28 10.67
CA GLN A 155 10.23 -68.74 11.11
C GLN A 155 10.14 -69.71 12.29
N THR A 156 9.27 -69.41 13.26
CA THR A 156 9.02 -70.28 14.42
C THR A 156 8.38 -71.61 14.00
N GLU A 157 7.36 -71.56 13.14
CA GLU A 157 6.70 -72.76 12.60
C GLU A 157 7.69 -73.62 11.78
N LEU A 158 8.55 -73.00 10.98
CA LEU A 158 9.58 -73.68 10.20
C LEU A 158 10.62 -74.37 11.10
N ALA A 159 11.09 -73.70 12.16
CA ALA A 159 11.99 -74.29 13.14
C ALA A 159 11.34 -75.49 13.85
N ALA A 160 10.07 -75.38 14.24
CA ALA A 160 9.33 -76.47 14.89
C ALA A 160 9.12 -77.67 13.94
N LEU A 161 8.78 -77.42 12.67
CA LEU A 161 8.66 -78.47 11.66
C LEU A 161 10.02 -79.14 11.39
N SER A 162 11.11 -78.37 11.30
CA SER A 162 12.46 -78.91 11.15
C SER A 162 12.82 -79.86 12.29
N ALA A 163 12.60 -79.44 13.54
CA ALA A 163 12.87 -80.28 14.71
C ALA A 163 12.02 -81.57 14.70
N ARG A 164 10.76 -81.49 14.25
CA ARG A 164 9.89 -82.67 14.12
C ARG A 164 10.34 -83.62 13.03
N VAL A 165 10.86 -83.09 11.91
CA VAL A 165 11.46 -83.91 10.85
C VAL A 165 12.70 -84.63 11.37
N ASP A 166 13.57 -83.95 12.12
CA ASP A 166 14.75 -84.55 12.73
C ASP A 166 14.39 -85.67 13.73
N GLU A 167 13.41 -85.42 14.61
CA GLU A 167 12.90 -86.42 15.55
C GLU A 167 12.35 -87.66 14.83
N ARG A 168 11.55 -87.45 13.77
CA ARG A 168 11.00 -88.55 12.98
C ARG A 168 12.08 -89.33 12.22
N ASN A 169 13.13 -88.65 11.73
CA ASN A 169 14.27 -89.30 11.11
C ASN A 169 15.02 -90.21 12.10
N GLU A 170 15.24 -89.74 13.34
CA GLU A 170 15.89 -90.57 14.37
C GLU A 170 15.01 -91.75 14.78
N GLN A 171 13.69 -91.57 14.91
CA GLN A 171 12.74 -92.67 15.14
C GLN A 171 12.75 -93.70 14.01
N ILE A 172 12.78 -93.25 12.75
CA ILE A 172 12.88 -94.15 11.59
C ILE A 172 14.18 -94.95 11.64
N LYS A 173 15.28 -94.32 12.06
CA LYS A 173 16.58 -95.00 12.21
C LYS A 173 16.52 -96.05 13.33
N GLY A 174 16.01 -95.70 14.51
CA GLY A 174 15.82 -96.64 15.62
C GLY A 174 14.92 -97.82 15.24
N LEU A 175 13.77 -97.56 14.62
CA LEU A 175 12.87 -98.64 14.15
C LEU A 175 13.51 -99.54 13.09
N LYS A 176 14.39 -98.99 12.23
CA LYS A 176 15.16 -99.81 11.26
C LYS A 176 16.18 -100.70 11.95
N GLU A 177 16.81 -100.23 13.02
CA GLU A 177 17.75 -101.00 13.84
C GLU A 177 17.01 -102.11 14.59
N GLU A 178 15.92 -101.80 15.30
CA GLU A 178 15.05 -102.78 15.96
C GLU A 178 14.51 -103.84 14.99
N LEU A 179 14.07 -103.42 13.80
CA LEU A 179 13.60 -104.35 12.76
C LEU A 179 14.72 -105.27 12.26
N LYS A 180 15.96 -104.79 12.21
CA LYS A 180 17.12 -105.61 11.83
C LYS A 180 17.43 -106.62 12.92
N GLU A 181 17.48 -106.21 14.18
CA GLU A 181 17.70 -107.09 15.33
C GLU A 181 16.64 -108.18 15.39
N ALA A 182 15.34 -107.82 15.34
CA ALA A 182 14.25 -108.79 15.35
C ALA A 182 14.32 -109.79 14.18
N ARG A 183 14.80 -109.37 13.01
CA ARG A 183 15.02 -110.27 11.86
C ARG A 183 16.18 -111.23 12.10
N ASP A 184 17.26 -110.77 12.71
CA ASP A 184 18.42 -111.59 13.01
C ASP A 184 18.11 -112.59 14.14
N ASP A 185 17.37 -112.17 15.18
CA ASP A 185 16.82 -113.06 16.23
C ASP A 185 15.90 -114.13 15.63
N ASN A 186 15.00 -113.75 14.72
CA ASN A 186 14.11 -114.71 14.07
C ASN A 186 14.89 -115.76 13.26
N LYS A 187 15.97 -115.35 12.57
CA LYS A 187 16.87 -116.30 11.88
C LYS A 187 17.55 -117.25 12.87
N SER A 188 18.02 -116.75 14.01
CA SER A 188 18.63 -117.58 15.07
C SER A 188 17.64 -118.62 15.57
N LEU A 189 16.43 -118.18 15.96
CA LEU A 189 15.36 -119.06 16.41
C LEU A 189 14.96 -120.09 15.36
N GLN A 190 14.89 -119.71 14.08
CA GLN A 190 14.64 -120.65 12.99
C GLN A 190 15.75 -121.70 12.87
N ALA A 191 17.02 -121.30 13.01
CA ALA A 191 18.15 -122.23 12.99
C ALA A 191 18.09 -123.21 14.18
N GLU A 192 17.80 -122.72 15.38
CA GLU A 192 17.61 -123.55 16.58
C GLU A 192 16.45 -124.54 16.42
N LEU A 193 15.30 -124.10 15.91
CA LEU A 193 14.15 -124.97 15.64
C LEU A 193 14.49 -126.07 14.62
N VAL A 194 15.28 -125.75 13.60
CA VAL A 194 15.75 -126.74 12.61
C VAL A 194 16.66 -127.78 13.27
N GLU A 195 17.57 -127.38 14.16
CA GLU A 195 18.41 -128.33 14.89
C GLU A 195 17.57 -129.23 15.82
N ILE A 196 16.64 -128.68 16.59
CA ILE A 196 15.72 -129.46 17.43
C ILE A 196 14.89 -130.44 16.58
N ALA A 197 14.42 -130.01 15.41
CA ALA A 197 13.67 -130.87 14.49
C ALA A 197 14.53 -132.00 13.88
N LYS A 198 15.85 -131.81 13.74
CA LYS A 198 16.78 -132.87 13.33
C LYS A 198 17.05 -133.84 14.48
N GLU A 199 17.21 -133.35 15.70
CA GLU A 199 17.46 -134.16 16.89
C GLU A 199 16.26 -135.06 17.23
N SER A 200 15.04 -134.54 17.09
CA SER A 200 13.78 -135.29 17.35
C SER A 200 13.42 -136.33 16.29
N LYS A 201 14.13 -136.40 15.15
CA LYS A 201 13.93 -137.39 14.07
C LYS A 201 14.94 -138.55 14.12
N LYS A 202 15.88 -138.57 15.07
CA LYS A 202 16.76 -139.70 15.37
C LYS A 202 16.15 -140.56 16.47
#